data_AF-A0A430BPA5-F1
#
_entry.id   AF-A0A430BPA5-F1
#
_cell.length_a   1.000
_cell.length_b   1.000
_cell.length_c   1.000
_cell.angle_alpha   90.00
_cell.angle_beta   90.00
_cell.angle_gamma   90.00
#
_symmetry.space_group_name_H-M   'P 1'
#
loop_
_entity.id
_entity.type
_entity.pdbx_description
1 polymer ?
#
loop_
_entity_poly.entity_id
_entity_poly.type
_entity_poly.pdbx_seq_one_letter_code
_entity_poly.pdbx_strand_id
1 'polypeptide(L)'
;MSTPLTADALARLGTPSTGTPRTLLDMARQTQAMRTTVAAFFPRDIFRDSAWDMMLAMFVAGEEGRILCVKQVILVSGETSTSALRRIDRLAAAGLMARRVDPSDHRRVSVTLTVRGHDAMAAMLRSLFVIGDRPGRAGASPQGFLPAHLAGLRD
;
A
#
# COMPACT_ATOMS: atom_id res chain seq x y z
N MET A 1 15.26 -30.77 0.02
CA MET A 1 16.29 -30.14 0.86
C MET A 1 16.26 -28.63 0.64
N SER A 2 15.31 -27.94 1.29
CA SER A 2 15.17 -26.49 1.16
C SER A 2 16.06 -25.81 2.18
N THR A 3 17.08 -25.10 1.71
CA THR A 3 17.98 -24.30 2.52
C THR A 3 17.16 -23.20 3.22
N PRO A 4 17.20 -23.07 4.56
CA PRO A 4 16.55 -21.95 5.21
C PRO A 4 17.26 -20.65 4.80
N LEU A 5 16.49 -19.62 4.45
CA LEU A 5 16.97 -18.25 4.32
C LEU A 5 17.65 -17.88 5.64
N THR A 6 18.98 -17.82 5.63
CA THR A 6 19.81 -17.49 6.79
C THR A 6 19.44 -16.11 7.32
N ALA A 7 19.46 -15.99 8.65
CA ALA A 7 19.18 -14.75 9.41
C ALA A 7 19.95 -13.51 8.90
N ASP A 8 21.05 -13.73 8.16
CA ASP A 8 21.87 -12.72 7.50
C ASP A 8 21.13 -11.93 6.41
N ALA A 9 20.14 -12.54 5.74
CA ALA A 9 19.29 -11.84 4.76
C ALA A 9 18.30 -10.86 5.43
N LEU A 10 17.88 -11.16 6.66
CA LEU A 10 16.99 -10.31 7.45
C LEU A 10 17.75 -9.14 8.09
N ALA A 11 19.04 -9.31 8.41
CA ALA A 11 19.90 -8.24 8.91
C ALA A 11 20.13 -7.10 7.90
N ARG A 12 19.95 -7.36 6.60
CA ARG A 12 20.04 -6.34 5.53
C ARG A 12 18.76 -5.52 5.34
N LEU A 13 17.67 -5.87 6.03
CA LEU A 13 16.40 -5.13 5.98
C LEU A 13 16.45 -3.93 6.92
N GLY A 14 17.33 -2.98 6.63
CA GLY A 14 17.30 -1.61 7.12
C GLY A 14 17.34 -1.44 8.64
N THR A 15 18.48 -0.99 9.17
CA THR A 15 18.49 -0.26 10.43
C THR A 15 17.51 0.92 10.35
N PRO A 16 16.64 1.15 11.35
CA PRO A 16 15.86 2.37 11.39
C PRO A 16 16.84 3.54 11.52
N SER A 17 16.99 4.30 10.44
CA SER A 17 17.75 5.55 10.43
C SER A 17 17.09 6.52 11.40
N THR A 18 17.70 6.66 12.56
CA THR A 18 17.41 7.68 13.58
C THR A 18 18.18 8.93 13.16
N GLY A 19 17.50 9.93 12.59
CA GLY A 19 18.19 11.19 12.30
C GLY A 19 17.50 12.24 11.42
N THR A 20 16.47 11.91 10.64
CA THR A 20 15.81 12.90 9.75
C THR A 20 14.30 12.94 9.99
N PRO A 21 13.67 14.13 10.08
CA PRO A 21 12.22 14.26 10.06
C PRO A 21 11.66 13.56 8.83
N ARG A 22 10.88 12.50 9.03
CA ARG A 22 10.28 11.76 7.91
C ARG A 22 9.13 12.60 7.34
N THR A 23 9.20 12.93 6.05
CA THR A 23 8.10 13.64 5.38
C THR A 23 6.90 12.69 5.18
N LEU A 24 5.70 13.23 4.96
CA LEU A 24 4.53 12.40 4.63
C LEU A 24 4.74 11.60 3.34
N LEU A 25 5.46 12.16 2.36
CA LEU A 25 5.83 11.48 1.12
C LEU A 25 6.73 10.27 1.41
N ASP A 26 7.73 10.41 2.28
CA ASP A 26 8.61 9.30 2.67
C ASP A 26 7.82 8.20 3.39
N MET A 27 6.92 8.58 4.30
CA MET A 27 6.01 7.65 4.99
C MET A 27 5.14 6.88 4.00
N ALA A 28 4.55 7.58 3.02
CA ALA A 28 3.71 6.98 1.99
C ALA A 28 4.48 6.00 1.12
N ARG A 29 5.68 6.37 0.65
CA ARG A 29 6.55 5.49 -0.15
C ARG A 29 7.00 4.27 0.63
N GLN A 30 7.38 4.44 1.89
CA GLN A 30 7.74 3.32 2.76
C GLN A 30 6.54 2.37 2.98
N THR A 31 5.33 2.91 3.10
CA THR A 31 4.10 2.10 3.21
C THR A 31 3.82 1.32 1.92
N GLN A 32 4.01 1.93 0.74
CA GLN A 32 3.89 1.23 -0.55
C GLN A 32 4.93 0.11 -0.69
N ALA A 33 6.18 0.38 -0.28
CA ALA A 33 7.24 -0.63 -0.30
C ALA A 33 6.90 -1.80 0.62
N MET A 34 6.48 -1.53 1.85
CA MET A 34 6.02 -2.54 2.82
C MET A 34 4.90 -3.41 2.22
N ARG A 35 3.89 -2.80 1.60
CA ARG A 35 2.78 -3.53 0.98
C ARG A 35 3.23 -4.37 -0.21
N THR A 36 4.19 -3.88 -1.00
CA THR A 36 4.79 -4.65 -2.10
C THR A 36 5.56 -5.86 -1.58
N THR A 37 6.33 -5.69 -0.50
CA THR A 37 7.03 -6.79 0.18
C THR A 37 6.03 -7.84 0.68
N VAL A 38 4.99 -7.42 1.41
CA VAL A 38 3.93 -8.33 1.89
C VAL A 38 3.27 -9.11 0.75
N ALA A 39 2.98 -8.45 -0.37
CA ALA A 39 2.38 -9.10 -1.55
C ALA A 39 3.30 -10.13 -2.25
N ALA A 40 4.59 -10.20 -1.89
CA ALA A 40 5.50 -11.25 -2.35
C ALA A 40 5.37 -12.55 -1.52
N PHE A 41 4.83 -12.47 -0.29
CA PHE A 41 4.71 -13.61 0.62
C PHE A 41 3.31 -14.21 0.68
N PHE A 42 2.28 -13.48 0.24
CA PHE A 42 0.88 -13.91 0.34
C PHE A 42 0.14 -13.83 -1.01
N PRO A 43 -0.86 -14.69 -1.26
CA PRO A 43 -1.72 -14.57 -2.43
C PRO A 43 -2.40 -13.18 -2.50
N ARG A 44 -2.28 -12.53 -3.66
CA ARG A 44 -2.71 -11.13 -3.87
C ARG A 44 -4.22 -10.93 -3.80
N ASP A 45 -5.00 -11.98 -4.04
CA ASP A 45 -6.45 -12.01 -3.98
C ASP A 45 -6.99 -12.11 -2.55
N ILE A 46 -6.16 -12.58 -1.61
CA ILE A 46 -6.52 -12.74 -0.19
C ILE A 46 -5.98 -11.59 0.65
N PHE A 47 -4.69 -11.25 0.51
CA PHE A 47 -4.01 -10.33 1.42
C PHE A 47 -3.77 -8.95 0.78
N ARG A 48 -4.87 -8.30 0.37
CA ARG A 48 -4.78 -7.01 -0.30
C ARG A 48 -6.03 -6.14 -0.13
N ASP A 49 -5.79 -4.89 0.25
CA ASP A 49 -6.79 -3.82 0.13
C ASP A 49 -6.43 -2.89 -1.02
N SER A 50 -7.12 -3.05 -2.15
CA SER A 50 -6.89 -2.28 -3.36
C SER A 50 -7.29 -0.81 -3.23
N ALA A 51 -8.29 -0.49 -2.41
CA ALA A 51 -8.72 0.90 -2.20
C ALA A 51 -7.61 1.67 -1.48
N TRP A 52 -6.93 1.02 -0.53
CA TRP A 52 -5.77 1.60 0.13
C TRP A 52 -4.60 1.83 -0.84
N ASP A 53 -4.32 0.87 -1.73
CA ASP A 53 -3.27 1.04 -2.75
C ASP A 53 -3.54 2.22 -3.68
N MET A 54 -4.81 2.38 -4.11
CA MET A 54 -5.23 3.51 -4.94
C MET A 54 -5.04 4.86 -4.21
N MET A 55 -5.45 4.94 -2.95
CA MET A 55 -5.32 6.14 -2.12
C MET A 55 -3.85 6.50 -1.89
N LEU A 56 -2.99 5.52 -1.60
CA LEU A 56 -1.54 5.72 -1.47
C LEU A 56 -0.91 6.25 -2.76
N ALA A 57 -1.26 5.68 -3.91
CA ALA A 57 -0.72 6.13 -5.19
C ALA A 57 -1.17 7.55 -5.55
N MET A 58 -2.44 7.89 -5.29
CA MET A 58 -2.93 9.27 -5.48
C MET A 58 -2.28 10.25 -4.50
N PHE A 59 -2.05 9.84 -3.25
CA PHE A 59 -1.34 10.66 -2.26
C PHE A 59 0.08 10.97 -2.74
N VAL A 60 0.86 9.94 -3.08
CA VAL A 60 2.24 10.11 -3.57
C VAL A 60 2.29 10.95 -4.85
N ALA A 61 1.37 10.72 -5.80
CA ALA A 61 1.31 11.53 -7.01
C ALA A 61 1.02 13.00 -6.67
N GLY A 62 0.06 13.28 -5.78
CA GLY A 62 -0.28 14.63 -5.35
C GLY A 62 0.86 15.37 -4.68
N GLU A 63 1.58 14.71 -3.75
CA GLU A 63 2.78 15.27 -3.10
C GLU A 63 3.91 15.58 -4.09
N GLU A 64 3.96 14.88 -5.23
CA GLU A 64 4.92 15.11 -6.31
C GLU A 64 4.40 16.10 -7.38
N GLY A 65 3.25 16.73 -7.17
CA GLY A 65 2.63 17.64 -8.15
C GLY A 65 2.13 16.94 -9.42
N ARG A 66 1.95 15.61 -9.38
CA ARG A 66 1.45 14.79 -10.48
C ARG A 66 -0.02 14.44 -10.28
N ILE A 67 -0.71 14.22 -11.39
CA ILE A 67 -2.09 13.74 -11.40
C ILE A 67 -2.12 12.36 -12.08
N LEU A 68 -2.90 11.43 -11.53
CA LEU A 68 -3.08 10.11 -12.12
C LEU A 68 -4.35 10.09 -12.99
N CYS A 69 -4.34 9.30 -14.06
CA CYS A 69 -5.56 8.93 -14.77
C CYS A 69 -6.19 7.67 -14.18
N VAL A 70 -7.48 7.45 -14.45
CA VAL A 70 -8.22 6.24 -14.01
C VAL A 70 -7.46 4.96 -14.38
N LYS A 71 -6.91 4.87 -15.59
CA LYS A 71 -6.15 3.69 -16.05
C LYS A 71 -4.94 3.39 -15.17
N GLN A 72 -4.21 4.42 -14.73
CA GLN A 72 -3.07 4.24 -13.83
C GLN A 72 -3.51 3.74 -12.45
N VAL A 73 -4.62 4.26 -11.94
CA VAL A 73 -5.17 3.82 -10.64
C VAL A 73 -5.71 2.39 -10.69
N ILE A 74 -6.32 1.98 -11.81
CA ILE A 74 -6.69 0.56 -12.05
C ILE A 74 -5.46 -0.34 -12.07
N LEU A 75 -4.38 0.07 -12.74
CA LEU A 75 -3.14 -0.71 -12.77
C LEU A 75 -2.56 -0.90 -11.36
N VAL A 76 -2.53 0.18 -10.57
CA VAL A 76 -2.08 0.15 -9.18
C VAL A 76 -2.96 -0.77 -8.34
N SER A 77 -4.28 -0.78 -8.55
CA SER A 77 -5.20 -1.59 -7.74
C SER A 77 -4.99 -3.09 -7.92
N GLY A 78 -4.39 -3.51 -9.04
CA GLY A 78 -4.24 -4.89 -9.52
C GLY A 78 -5.48 -5.76 -9.34
N GLU A 79 -6.66 -5.15 -9.45
CA GLU A 79 -7.93 -5.83 -9.63
C GLU A 79 -8.32 -5.81 -11.13
N THR A 80 -9.37 -6.54 -11.50
CA THR A 80 -10.00 -6.37 -12.81
C THR A 80 -10.55 -4.94 -12.96
N SER A 81 -10.64 -4.45 -14.20
CA SER A 81 -11.14 -3.09 -14.49
C SER A 81 -12.51 -2.83 -13.84
N THR A 82 -13.45 -3.77 -13.92
CA THR A 82 -14.79 -3.63 -13.34
C THR A 82 -14.75 -3.50 -11.82
N SER A 83 -13.95 -4.33 -11.13
CA SER A 83 -13.85 -4.26 -9.68
C SER A 83 -13.14 -2.98 -9.23
N ALA A 84 -12.08 -2.58 -9.93
CA ALA A 84 -11.37 -1.35 -9.66
C ALA A 84 -12.25 -0.10 -9.86
N LEU A 85 -13.07 -0.06 -10.92
CA LEU A 85 -14.04 1.03 -11.13
C LEU A 85 -15.04 1.13 -9.98
N ARG A 86 -15.55 -0.01 -9.49
CA ARG A 86 -16.43 -0.04 -8.30
C ARG A 86 -15.73 0.49 -7.05
N ARG A 87 -14.43 0.24 -6.87
CA ARG A 87 -13.64 0.82 -5.76
C ARG A 87 -13.53 2.34 -5.91
N ILE A 88 -13.21 2.82 -7.12
CA ILE A 88 -13.14 4.24 -7.45
C ILE A 88 -14.47 4.94 -7.15
N ASP A 89 -15.59 4.34 -7.56
CA ASP A 89 -16.93 4.89 -7.29
C ASP A 89 -17.22 5.00 -5.80
N ARG A 90 -16.85 3.97 -5.01
CA ARG A 90 -17.02 4.01 -3.55
C ARG A 90 -16.15 5.06 -2.87
N LEU A 91 -14.89 5.19 -3.29
CA LEU A 91 -13.99 6.23 -2.78
C LEU A 91 -14.49 7.64 -3.12
N ALA A 92 -15.01 7.83 -4.34
CA ALA A 92 -15.62 9.09 -4.76
C ALA A 92 -16.91 9.39 -3.98
N ALA A 93 -17.79 8.40 -3.81
CA ALA A 93 -19.02 8.54 -3.02
C ALA A 93 -18.74 8.85 -1.53
N ALA A 94 -17.64 8.34 -0.98
CA ALA A 94 -17.18 8.68 0.37
C ALA A 94 -16.53 10.07 0.47
N GLY A 95 -16.39 10.80 -0.64
CA GLY A 95 -15.75 12.12 -0.69
C GLY A 95 -14.25 12.09 -0.45
N LEU A 96 -13.58 10.95 -0.67
CA LEU A 96 -12.13 10.78 -0.48
C LEU A 96 -11.32 11.09 -1.74
N MET A 97 -11.92 10.94 -2.91
CA MET A 97 -11.30 11.30 -4.18
C MET A 97 -12.29 11.98 -5.11
N ALA A 98 -11.76 12.73 -6.07
CA ALA A 98 -12.52 13.36 -7.14
C ALA A 98 -12.07 12.82 -8.50
N ARG A 99 -13.02 12.80 -9.45
CA ARG A 99 -12.75 12.55 -10.87
C ARG A 99 -12.90 13.85 -11.64
N ARG A 100 -11.98 14.14 -12.54
CA ARG A 100 -12.07 15.26 -13.47
C ARG A 100 -11.92 14.75 -14.89
N VAL A 101 -12.87 15.11 -15.74
CA VAL A 101 -12.77 14.83 -17.17
C VAL A 101 -11.92 15.92 -17.80
N ASP A 102 -10.92 15.55 -18.60
CA ASP A 102 -10.16 16.51 -19.38
C ASP A 102 -11.10 17.18 -20.41
N PRO A 103 -11.20 18.53 -20.44
CA PRO A 103 -12.04 19.24 -21.41
C PRO A 103 -11.63 19.01 -22.87
N SER A 104 -10.36 18.68 -23.13
CA SER A 104 -9.80 18.49 -24.47
C SER A 104 -9.85 17.05 -24.96
N ASP A 105 -9.92 16.08 -24.03
CA ASP A 105 -10.01 14.65 -24.33
C ASP A 105 -10.87 13.95 -23.27
N HIS A 106 -12.16 13.80 -23.53
CA HIS A 106 -13.10 13.15 -22.61
C HIS A 106 -12.74 11.68 -22.28
N ARG A 107 -11.82 11.06 -23.01
CA ARG A 107 -11.32 9.71 -22.71
C ARG A 107 -10.29 9.74 -21.57
N ARG A 108 -9.75 10.90 -21.23
CA ARG A 108 -8.82 11.12 -20.11
C ARG A 108 -9.57 11.61 -18.89
N VAL A 109 -9.98 10.65 -18.06
CA VAL A 109 -10.47 10.94 -16.72
C VAL A 109 -9.30 10.90 -15.75
N SER A 110 -9.00 12.05 -15.14
CA SER A 110 -8.00 12.19 -14.10
C SER A 110 -8.63 12.02 -12.71
N VAL A 111 -7.82 11.58 -11.75
CA VAL A 111 -8.23 11.32 -10.37
C VAL A 111 -7.25 11.93 -9.39
N THR A 112 -7.80 12.54 -8.35
CA THR A 112 -7.04 13.18 -7.27
C THR A 112 -7.71 12.93 -5.93
N LEU A 113 -6.95 12.99 -4.84
CA LEU A 113 -7.56 13.06 -3.51
C LEU A 113 -8.33 14.37 -3.38
N THR A 114 -9.44 14.34 -2.64
CA THR A 114 -10.03 15.56 -2.08
C THR A 114 -9.18 16.02 -0.90
N VAL A 115 -9.43 17.24 -0.40
CA VAL A 115 -8.83 17.71 0.86
C VAL A 115 -9.07 16.69 1.99
N ARG A 116 -10.32 16.22 2.14
CA ARG A 116 -10.68 15.18 3.11
C ARG A 116 -9.89 13.88 2.93
N GLY A 117 -9.73 13.43 1.68
CA GLY A 117 -8.96 12.21 1.39
C GLY A 117 -7.48 12.37 1.70
N HIS A 118 -6.90 13.53 1.40
CA HIS A 118 -5.53 13.88 1.73
C HIS A 118 -5.31 13.91 3.25
N ASP A 119 -6.15 14.64 3.98
CA ASP A 119 -6.08 14.74 5.45
C ASP A 119 -6.19 13.37 6.12
N ALA A 120 -7.11 12.52 5.65
CA ALA A 120 -7.27 11.16 6.16
C ALA A 120 -6.01 10.32 5.93
N MET A 121 -5.40 10.40 4.74
CA MET A 121 -4.14 9.71 4.43
C MET A 121 -2.99 10.23 5.30
N ALA A 122 -2.86 11.55 5.44
CA ALA A 122 -1.83 12.16 6.27
C ALA A 122 -1.97 11.74 7.74
N ALA A 123 -3.19 11.71 8.28
CA ALA A 123 -3.47 11.25 9.64
C ALA A 123 -3.14 9.77 9.83
N MET A 124 -3.57 8.91 8.90
CA MET A 124 -3.25 7.49 8.91
C MET A 124 -1.74 7.24 8.86
N LEU A 125 -1.02 7.89 7.93
CA LEU A 125 0.43 7.75 7.80
C LEU A 125 1.14 8.16 9.08
N ARG A 126 0.83 9.33 9.65
CA ARG A 126 1.37 9.73 10.96
C ARG A 126 1.11 8.68 12.02
N SER A 127 -0.11 8.15 12.12
CA SER A 127 -0.43 7.11 13.10
C SER A 127 0.36 5.82 12.91
N LEU A 128 0.56 5.36 11.67
CA LEU A 128 1.34 4.14 11.38
C LEU A 128 2.80 4.29 11.80
N PHE A 129 3.37 5.49 11.66
CA PHE A 129 4.77 5.75 11.99
C PHE A 129 5.01 6.21 13.43
N VAL A 130 4.00 6.76 14.12
CA VAL A 130 4.04 6.98 15.59
C VAL A 130 4.09 5.64 16.34
N ILE A 131 3.42 4.60 15.84
CA ILE A 131 3.47 3.25 16.41
C ILE A 131 4.88 2.62 16.21
N GLY A 132 5.58 3.00 15.14
CA GLY A 132 6.91 2.51 14.79
C GLY A 132 8.08 3.17 15.53
N ASP A 133 7.83 4.26 16.26
CA ASP A 133 8.87 4.98 17.04
C ASP A 133 9.03 4.43 18.47
N ARG A 134 8.24 3.42 18.86
CA ARG A 134 8.52 2.66 20.08
C ARG A 134 9.74 1.76 19.83
N PRO A 135 10.86 1.94 20.55
CA PRO A 135 11.98 1.04 20.42
C PRO A 135 11.56 -0.36 20.87
N GLY A 136 11.71 -1.33 19.97
CA GLY A 136 11.71 -2.75 20.30
C GLY A 136 10.36 -3.35 20.67
N ARG A 137 9.64 -3.85 19.66
CA ARG A 137 9.05 -5.18 19.82
C ARG A 137 9.68 -6.12 18.80
N ALA A 138 10.93 -6.49 19.09
CA ALA A 138 11.49 -7.72 18.55
C ALA A 138 10.57 -8.88 18.97
N GLY A 139 10.20 -9.73 18.03
CA GLY A 139 9.47 -10.96 18.30
C GLY A 139 7.94 -10.84 18.21
N ALA A 140 7.42 -10.69 17.00
CA ALA A 140 6.26 -11.48 16.63
C ALA A 140 6.78 -12.58 15.71
N SER A 141 7.05 -13.77 16.26
CA SER A 141 7.14 -14.96 15.41
C SER A 141 5.83 -15.05 14.63
N PRO A 142 5.86 -15.23 13.30
CA PRO A 142 4.65 -15.54 12.54
C PRO A 142 3.95 -16.69 13.26
N GLN A 143 2.66 -16.56 13.59
CA GLN A 143 1.89 -17.74 13.97
C GLN A 143 2.02 -18.70 12.79
N GLY A 144 2.66 -19.85 13.02
CA GLY A 144 3.10 -20.74 11.96
C GLY A 144 1.99 -21.01 10.97
N PHE A 145 2.14 -20.50 9.74
CA PHE A 145 1.30 -20.91 8.63
C PHE A 145 1.89 -22.22 8.09
N LEU A 146 1.34 -23.34 8.55
CA LEU A 146 1.48 -24.63 7.87
C LEU A 146 0.36 -24.70 6.82
N PRO A 147 0.66 -24.65 5.52
CA PRO A 147 -0.35 -24.89 4.49
C PRO A 147 -0.97 -26.28 4.71
N ALA A 148 -2.29 -26.39 4.62
CA ALA A 148 -3.01 -27.63 4.91
C ALA A 148 -2.51 -28.86 4.12
N HIS A 149 -1.91 -28.66 2.95
CA HIS A 149 -1.34 -29.73 2.12
C HIS A 149 0.03 -30.25 2.60
N LEU A 150 0.69 -29.58 3.56
CA LEU A 150 1.96 -30.00 4.17
C LEU A 150 1.81 -30.53 5.60
N ALA A 151 0.60 -30.51 6.17
CA ALA A 151 0.33 -31.03 7.52
C ALA A 151 0.30 -32.58 7.60
N GLY A 152 0.29 -33.27 6.46
CA GLY A 152 0.15 -34.73 6.37
C GLY A 152 1.42 -35.50 5.99
N LEU A 153 2.56 -34.84 5.79
CA LEU A 153 3.84 -35.51 5.51
C LEU A 153 4.69 -35.56 6.79
N ARG A 154 4.26 -36.42 7.71
CA ARG A 154 5.12 -36.94 8.78
C ARG A 154 5.22 -38.45 8.57
N ASP A 155 6.22 -38.85 7.82
CA ASP A 155 6.84 -40.18 7.92
C ASP A 155 8.18 -40.02 8.65
#